data_AF-A0A4U2GST1-F1
#
_entry.id   AF-A0A4U2GST1-F1
#
_cell.length_a   1.000
_cell.length_b   1.000
_cell.length_c   1.000
_cell.angle_alpha   90.00
_cell.angle_beta   90.00
_cell.angle_gamma   90.00
#
_symmetry.space_group_name_H-M   'P 1'
#
loop_
_entity.id
_entity.type
_entity.pdbx_description
1 polymer ?
#
loop_
_entity_poly.entity_id
_entity_poly.type
_entity_poly.pdbx_seq_one_letter_code
_entity_poly.pdbx_strand_id
1 'polypeptide(L)'
;MTLLKRTLTCSLALSAMFATTYASSEQATQSNLIVEYSTPQNTEEEQLKREIQSSGVNDTVVDLSNQLFMFEKPLTIQYGGEKGPLYDPQTHQVLIPYSFYAESLNYFEKNQYEKEYGKSAQTGAIDTLLHTLLHETGHAYIEDQNIAILGKEEDAVDNLATVLLLNYVEHGADAAISAADMFAFESEDRPEYYDLGEYIDEHSFDLQRYFSTLCLVYGSDPDAYKNLLDEVENDYLKDRKEFCVEHFDVINENWHQYLKKSDDA
;
A
#
# COMPACT_ATOMS: atom_id res chain seq x y z
N MET A 1 -58.94 39.63 66.80
CA MET A 1 -59.23 38.19 66.62
C MET A 1 -59.28 37.90 65.13
N THR A 2 -58.16 37.48 64.54
CA THR A 2 -57.95 36.10 64.06
C THR A 2 -58.96 35.68 62.98
N LEU A 3 -58.55 35.65 61.70
CA LEU A 3 -58.27 34.40 60.97
C LEU A 3 -57.95 34.67 59.49
N LEU A 4 -56.88 33.99 59.05
CA LEU A 4 -56.42 33.76 57.68
C LEU A 4 -57.56 33.48 56.67
N LYS A 5 -57.47 34.07 55.47
CA LYS A 5 -57.90 33.43 54.22
C LYS A 5 -56.70 33.33 53.28
N ARG A 6 -56.31 32.08 53.00
CA ARG A 6 -55.26 31.69 52.06
C ARG A 6 -55.62 32.13 50.64
N THR A 7 -54.76 32.91 50.02
CA THR A 7 -54.80 33.21 48.58
C THR A 7 -54.07 32.09 47.84
N LEU A 8 -54.75 31.48 46.86
CA LEU A 8 -54.18 30.48 45.97
C LEU A 8 -53.53 31.22 44.80
N THR A 9 -52.19 31.32 44.77
CA THR A 9 -51.45 31.85 43.63
C THR A 9 -51.06 30.69 42.71
N CYS A 10 -51.61 30.69 41.51
CA CYS A 10 -51.26 29.75 40.45
C CYS A 10 -49.96 30.24 39.78
N SER A 11 -48.84 29.57 40.02
CA SER A 11 -47.56 29.90 39.39
C SER A 11 -47.47 29.24 38.01
N LEU A 12 -47.47 30.03 36.94
CA LEU A 12 -47.03 29.56 35.62
C LEU A 12 -45.50 29.43 35.65
N ALA A 13 -44.98 28.20 35.57
CA ALA A 13 -43.57 27.95 35.30
C ALA A 13 -43.35 28.00 33.78
N LEU A 14 -42.71 29.07 33.29
CA LEU A 14 -42.13 29.10 31.94
C LEU A 14 -40.81 28.32 31.98
N SER A 15 -40.84 27.07 31.53
CA SER A 15 -39.63 26.28 31.28
C SER A 15 -39.02 26.69 29.94
N ALA A 16 -37.96 27.50 29.99
CA ALA A 16 -37.13 27.82 28.83
C ALA A 16 -36.23 26.61 28.52
N MET A 17 -36.54 25.89 27.44
CA MET A 17 -35.64 24.88 26.88
C MET A 17 -34.49 25.59 26.16
N PHE A 18 -33.30 25.58 26.76
CA PHE A 18 -32.07 25.87 26.03
C PHE A 18 -31.70 24.64 25.20
N ALA A 19 -31.95 24.72 23.89
CA ALA A 19 -31.40 23.76 22.95
C ALA A 19 -29.90 24.05 22.81
N THR A 20 -29.07 23.31 23.55
CA THR A 20 -27.62 23.28 23.32
C THR A 20 -27.37 22.50 22.04
N THR A 21 -27.11 23.21 20.95
CA THR A 21 -26.55 22.63 19.73
C THR A 21 -25.13 22.19 20.03
N TYR A 22 -24.92 20.88 20.22
CA TYR A 22 -23.58 20.30 20.14
C TYR A 22 -23.15 20.36 18.68
N ALA A 23 -22.30 21.34 18.35
CA ALA A 23 -21.54 21.27 17.12
C ALA A 23 -20.47 20.21 17.34
N SER A 24 -20.68 19.00 16.80
CA SER A 24 -19.61 18.04 16.63
C SER A 24 -18.60 18.66 15.66
N SER A 25 -17.44 19.06 16.16
CA SER A 25 -16.30 19.29 15.28
C SER A 25 -15.90 17.91 14.75
N GLU A 26 -16.17 17.66 13.48
CA GLU A 26 -15.42 16.63 12.75
C GLU A 26 -13.96 17.02 12.87
N GLN A 27 -13.24 16.32 13.75
CA GLN A 27 -11.81 16.42 13.83
C GLN A 27 -11.32 15.73 12.58
N ALA A 28 -11.16 16.48 11.49
CA ALA A 28 -10.53 15.98 10.28
C ALA A 28 -9.21 15.34 10.71
N THR A 29 -9.12 14.02 10.60
CA THR A 29 -7.88 13.28 10.76
C THR A 29 -6.95 13.87 9.72
N GLN A 30 -6.09 14.78 10.16
CA GLN A 30 -5.12 15.39 9.27
C GLN A 30 -4.16 14.27 8.89
N SER A 31 -4.24 13.82 7.62
CA SER A 31 -3.28 12.89 7.04
C SER A 31 -1.88 13.37 7.41
N ASN A 32 -1.08 12.47 7.97
CA ASN A 32 0.33 12.75 8.21
C ASN A 32 1.23 12.07 7.17
N LEU A 33 0.67 11.46 6.12
CA LEU A 33 1.39 11.15 4.90
C LEU A 33 1.34 12.36 3.96
N ILE A 34 2.50 12.89 3.61
CA ILE A 34 2.68 14.11 2.81
C ILE A 34 3.36 13.73 1.49
N VAL A 35 2.90 14.28 0.37
CA VAL A 35 3.50 14.06 -0.95
C VAL A 35 4.15 15.35 -1.45
N GLU A 36 5.46 15.28 -1.73
CA GLU A 36 6.25 16.40 -2.22
C GLU A 36 6.98 16.05 -3.53
N TYR A 37 7.20 17.05 -4.38
CA TYR A 37 7.83 16.88 -5.68
C TYR A 37 8.98 17.85 -5.84
N SER A 38 10.19 17.31 -6.00
CA SER A 38 11.36 18.09 -6.36
C SER A 38 11.23 18.68 -7.76
N THR A 39 11.98 19.75 -8.01
CA THR A 39 12.04 20.41 -9.31
C THR A 39 12.61 19.45 -10.36
N PRO A 40 11.88 19.16 -11.45
CA PRO A 40 12.41 18.39 -12.57
C PRO A 40 13.66 19.02 -13.17
N GLN A 41 14.63 18.19 -13.58
CA GLN A 41 15.89 18.66 -14.17
C GLN A 41 15.81 18.86 -15.68
N ASN A 42 14.83 18.23 -16.34
CA ASN A 42 14.66 18.26 -17.79
C ASN A 42 13.18 18.02 -18.17
N THR A 43 12.87 18.13 -19.47
CA THR A 43 11.51 17.99 -20.00
C THR A 43 10.92 16.59 -19.84
N GLU A 44 11.77 15.55 -19.79
CA GLU A 44 11.35 14.18 -19.54
C GLU A 44 10.86 14.02 -18.10
N GLU A 45 11.62 14.46 -17.10
CA GLU A 45 11.17 14.46 -15.70
C GLU A 45 9.91 15.31 -15.49
N GLU A 46 9.77 16.43 -16.22
CA GLU A 46 8.53 17.21 -16.18
C GLU A 46 7.32 16.41 -16.68
N GLN A 47 7.51 15.54 -17.68
CA GLN A 47 6.47 14.65 -18.17
C GLN A 47 6.18 13.52 -17.18
N LEU A 48 7.21 12.84 -16.67
CA LEU A 48 7.07 11.75 -15.69
C LEU A 48 6.35 12.24 -14.43
N LYS A 49 6.72 13.42 -13.94
CA LYS A 49 6.02 14.08 -12.83
C LYS A 49 4.52 14.26 -13.11
N ARG A 50 4.16 14.74 -14.31
CA ARG A 50 2.75 14.94 -14.67
C ARG A 50 2.00 13.62 -14.73
N GLU A 51 2.61 12.57 -15.27
CA GLU A 51 2.03 11.23 -15.34
C GLU A 51 1.76 10.67 -13.94
N ILE A 52 2.76 10.70 -13.06
CA ILE A 52 2.63 10.28 -11.64
C ILE A 52 1.55 11.09 -10.91
N GLN A 53 1.46 12.40 -11.14
CA GLN A 53 0.43 13.25 -10.53
C GLN A 53 -0.98 12.91 -11.02
N SER A 54 -1.10 12.47 -12.28
CA SER A 54 -2.38 12.14 -12.91
C SER A 54 -2.83 10.70 -12.70
N SER A 55 -1.96 9.83 -12.20
CA SER A 55 -2.24 8.38 -12.07
C SER A 55 -3.19 8.03 -10.93
N GLY A 56 -3.34 8.92 -9.93
CA GLY A 56 -4.10 8.65 -8.71
C GLY A 56 -3.37 7.77 -7.69
N VAL A 57 -2.14 7.31 -8.00
CA VAL A 57 -1.39 6.39 -7.12
C VAL A 57 -1.16 6.96 -5.72
N ASN A 58 -0.89 8.26 -5.64
CA ASN A 58 -0.65 8.97 -4.38
C ASN A 58 -1.93 9.08 -3.54
N ASP A 59 -3.07 9.32 -4.18
CA ASP A 59 -4.36 9.40 -3.50
C ASP A 59 -4.69 8.04 -2.87
N THR A 60 -4.46 6.94 -3.60
CA THR A 60 -4.63 5.58 -3.08
C THR A 60 -3.79 5.32 -1.82
N VAL A 61 -2.49 5.64 -1.83
CA VAL A 61 -1.62 5.39 -0.68
C VAL A 61 -2.01 6.27 0.52
N VAL A 62 -2.36 7.55 0.28
CA VAL A 62 -2.84 8.46 1.33
C VAL A 62 -4.15 7.95 1.93
N ASP A 63 -5.10 7.51 1.10
CA ASP A 63 -6.38 6.98 1.56
C ASP A 63 -6.22 5.70 2.38
N LEU A 64 -5.35 4.78 1.93
CA LEU A 64 -5.02 3.55 2.68
C LEU A 64 -4.38 3.88 4.04
N SER A 65 -3.41 4.80 4.07
CA SER A 65 -2.77 5.22 5.32
C SER A 65 -3.79 5.81 6.30
N ASN A 66 -4.64 6.74 5.83
CA ASN A 66 -5.67 7.36 6.67
C ASN A 66 -6.65 6.35 7.26
N GLN A 67 -6.96 5.28 6.53
CA GLN A 67 -7.95 4.27 6.94
C GLN A 67 -7.35 3.19 7.84
N LEU A 68 -6.10 2.76 7.57
CA LEU A 68 -5.57 1.50 8.09
C LEU A 68 -4.30 1.66 8.92
N PHE A 69 -3.40 2.58 8.54
CA PHE A 69 -2.09 2.71 9.18
C PHE A 69 -1.62 4.17 9.21
N MET A 70 -1.60 4.75 10.42
CA MET A 70 -1.14 6.11 10.67
C MET A 70 0.27 6.08 11.25
N PHE A 71 1.09 7.04 10.84
CA PHE A 71 2.46 7.20 11.34
C PHE A 71 2.49 7.95 12.67
N GLU A 72 3.53 7.75 13.49
CA GLU A 72 3.72 8.52 14.73
C GLU A 72 4.17 9.96 14.44
N LYS A 73 4.92 10.12 13.35
CA LYS A 73 5.41 11.40 12.83
C LYS A 73 4.97 11.55 11.36
N PRO A 74 4.93 12.76 10.80
CA PRO A 74 4.59 12.90 9.39
C PRO A 74 5.61 12.22 8.48
N LEU A 75 5.17 11.24 7.69
CA LEU A 75 5.97 10.57 6.65
C LEU A 75 5.86 11.38 5.36
N THR A 76 6.97 11.66 4.70
CA THR A 76 6.97 12.37 3.42
C THR A 76 7.36 11.44 2.28
N ILE A 77 6.50 11.28 1.28
CA ILE A 77 6.86 10.74 -0.03
C ILE A 77 7.45 11.88 -0.86
N GLN A 78 8.75 11.80 -1.14
CA GLN A 78 9.51 12.78 -1.89
C GLN A 78 9.84 12.23 -3.27
N TYR A 79 9.19 12.79 -4.30
CA TYR A 79 9.50 12.49 -5.69
C TYR A 79 10.66 13.32 -6.24
N GLY A 80 11.44 12.70 -7.13
CA GLY A 80 12.62 13.28 -7.78
C GLY A 80 13.92 13.03 -7.03
N GLY A 81 15.02 13.62 -7.50
CA GLY A 81 16.35 13.33 -6.98
C GLY A 81 16.94 12.05 -7.56
N GLU A 82 18.09 11.62 -7.04
CA GLU A 82 18.88 10.50 -7.57
C GLU A 82 18.84 9.24 -6.69
N LYS A 83 18.24 9.32 -5.49
CA LYS A 83 18.22 8.24 -4.52
C LYS A 83 16.85 7.60 -4.42
N GLY A 84 16.83 6.28 -4.34
CA GLY A 84 15.63 5.48 -4.15
C GLY A 84 15.29 4.63 -5.39
N PRO A 85 14.15 3.89 -5.37
CA PRO A 85 13.16 3.87 -4.28
C PRO A 85 13.76 3.38 -2.96
N LEU A 86 13.48 4.09 -1.86
CA LEU A 86 13.84 3.67 -0.49
C LEU A 86 13.10 4.49 0.56
N TYR A 87 12.93 3.91 1.75
CA TYR A 87 12.63 4.61 2.99
C TYR A 87 13.92 5.01 3.74
N ASP A 88 14.05 6.30 4.07
CA ASP A 88 15.14 6.84 4.89
C ASP A 88 14.67 7.07 6.34
N PRO A 89 15.09 6.22 7.31
CA PRO A 89 14.69 6.35 8.71
C PRO A 89 15.26 7.60 9.41
N GLN A 90 16.32 8.22 8.89
CA GLN A 90 16.92 9.41 9.52
C GLN A 90 16.08 10.66 9.29
N THR A 91 15.49 10.75 8.09
CA THR A 91 14.66 11.89 7.67
C THR A 91 13.17 11.57 7.73
N HIS A 92 12.82 10.28 7.88
CA HIS A 92 11.47 9.76 7.84
C HIS A 92 10.77 10.14 6.52
N GLN A 93 11.42 9.74 5.42
CA GLN A 93 10.98 10.03 4.05
C GLN A 93 11.06 8.79 3.17
N VAL A 94 10.07 8.60 2.30
CA VAL A 94 10.14 7.68 1.17
C VAL A 94 10.64 8.48 -0.03
N LEU A 95 11.79 8.10 -0.59
CA LEU A 95 12.43 8.79 -1.71
C LEU A 95 12.16 8.02 -3.00
N ILE A 96 11.56 8.66 -4.00
CA ILE A 96 11.21 8.04 -5.29
C ILE A 96 11.76 8.89 -6.44
N PRO A 97 12.87 8.50 -7.10
CA PRO A 97 13.34 9.17 -8.30
C PRO A 97 12.29 9.17 -9.41
N TYR A 98 12.25 10.20 -10.25
CA TYR A 98 11.41 10.15 -11.45
C TYR A 98 11.86 9.06 -12.42
N SER A 99 13.17 8.75 -12.43
CA SER A 99 13.73 7.70 -13.27
C SER A 99 13.18 6.32 -12.95
N PHE A 100 12.80 6.04 -11.69
CA PHE A 100 12.20 4.76 -11.31
C PHE A 100 10.95 4.44 -12.14
N TYR A 101 10.02 5.40 -12.25
CA TYR A 101 8.82 5.22 -13.06
C TYR A 101 9.15 5.05 -14.56
N ALA A 102 10.14 5.78 -15.08
CA ALA A 102 10.59 5.63 -16.46
C ALA A 102 11.24 4.26 -16.72
N GLU A 103 12.03 3.76 -15.78
CA GLU A 103 12.68 2.45 -15.82
C GLU A 103 11.63 1.34 -15.79
N SER A 104 10.65 1.41 -14.86
CA SER A 104 9.51 0.48 -14.84
C SER A 104 8.76 0.49 -16.16
N LEU A 105 8.42 1.67 -16.69
CA LEU A 105 7.76 1.79 -18.00
C LEU A 105 8.56 1.08 -19.11
N ASN A 106 9.87 1.29 -19.14
CA ASN A 106 10.74 0.65 -20.11
C ASN A 106 10.77 -0.88 -19.97
N TYR A 107 10.73 -1.43 -18.76
CA TYR A 107 10.61 -2.89 -18.56
C TYR A 107 9.31 -3.45 -19.16
N PHE A 108 8.17 -2.82 -18.89
CA PHE A 108 6.89 -3.27 -19.45
C PHE A 108 6.79 -3.09 -20.97
N GLU A 109 7.36 -2.01 -21.53
CA GLU A 109 7.42 -1.81 -22.98
C GLU A 109 8.29 -2.87 -23.66
N LYS A 110 9.49 -3.11 -23.12
CA LYS A 110 10.45 -4.11 -23.64
C LYS A 110 9.87 -5.52 -23.64
N ASN A 111 9.12 -5.87 -22.59
CA ASN A 111 8.48 -7.18 -22.45
C ASN A 111 7.10 -7.27 -23.13
N GLN A 112 6.72 -6.28 -23.96
CA GLN A 112 5.50 -6.32 -24.79
C GLN A 112 4.21 -6.55 -23.97
N TYR A 113 4.12 -5.95 -22.77
CA TYR A 113 3.06 -6.25 -21.79
C TYR A 113 1.63 -6.16 -22.36
N GLU A 114 1.36 -5.16 -23.20
CA GLU A 114 0.05 -4.99 -23.84
C GLU A 114 -0.32 -6.15 -24.78
N LYS A 115 0.67 -6.67 -25.51
CA LYS A 115 0.45 -7.77 -26.45
C LYS A 115 0.23 -9.10 -25.73
N GLU A 116 0.93 -9.31 -24.61
CA GLU A 116 0.90 -10.57 -23.88
C GLU A 116 -0.29 -10.64 -22.91
N TYR A 117 -0.57 -9.55 -22.19
CA TYR A 117 -1.55 -9.52 -21.09
C TYR A 117 -2.72 -8.57 -21.34
N GLY A 118 -2.71 -7.77 -22.42
CA GLY A 118 -3.77 -6.81 -22.72
C GLY A 118 -3.78 -5.57 -21.82
N LYS A 119 -2.74 -5.38 -21.00
CA LYS A 119 -2.54 -4.22 -20.11
C LYS A 119 -1.46 -3.30 -20.69
N SER A 120 -1.69 -1.98 -20.69
CA SER A 120 -0.68 -1.05 -21.21
C SER A 120 0.58 -1.06 -20.32
N ALA A 121 1.73 -0.75 -20.91
CA ALA A 121 2.98 -0.64 -20.15
C ALA A 121 2.91 0.44 -19.06
N GLN A 122 2.15 1.52 -19.31
CA GLN A 122 1.89 2.57 -18.34
C GLN A 122 1.09 2.04 -17.14
N THR A 123 0.13 1.14 -17.36
CA THR A 123 -0.63 0.52 -16.26
C THR A 123 0.32 -0.30 -15.40
N GLY A 124 1.13 -1.16 -16.01
CA GLY A 124 2.14 -1.94 -15.28
C GLY A 124 3.10 -1.06 -14.47
N ALA A 125 3.62 0.02 -15.07
CA ALA A 125 4.52 0.94 -14.37
C ALA A 125 3.84 1.70 -13.19
N ILE A 126 2.57 2.07 -13.34
CA ILE A 126 1.80 2.70 -12.24
C ILE A 126 1.53 1.69 -11.13
N ASP A 127 1.20 0.45 -11.48
CA ASP A 127 0.95 -0.63 -10.51
C ASP A 127 2.22 -1.01 -9.74
N THR A 128 3.36 -1.10 -10.43
CA THR A 128 4.68 -1.25 -9.78
C THR A 128 4.97 -0.08 -8.85
N LEU A 129 4.73 1.16 -9.28
CA LEU A 129 4.90 2.33 -8.41
C LEU A 129 3.99 2.28 -7.18
N LEU A 130 2.74 1.83 -7.33
CA LEU A 130 1.82 1.65 -6.20
C LEU A 130 2.37 0.63 -5.20
N HIS A 131 2.78 -0.54 -5.68
CA HIS A 131 3.36 -1.58 -4.84
C HIS A 131 4.60 -1.07 -4.11
N THR A 132 5.54 -0.44 -4.81
CA THR A 132 6.75 0.15 -4.22
C THR A 132 6.42 1.19 -3.15
N LEU A 133 5.46 2.09 -3.39
CA LEU A 133 5.06 3.05 -2.36
C LEU A 133 4.50 2.36 -1.11
N LEU A 134 3.69 1.31 -1.27
CA LEU A 134 3.16 0.54 -0.14
C LEU A 134 4.26 -0.23 0.60
N HIS A 135 5.24 -0.75 -0.13
CA HIS A 135 6.42 -1.41 0.42
C HIS A 135 7.26 -0.42 1.27
N GLU A 136 7.63 0.74 0.71
CA GLU A 136 8.46 1.73 1.42
C GLU A 136 7.73 2.37 2.60
N THR A 137 6.43 2.64 2.46
CA THR A 137 5.62 3.10 3.60
C THR A 137 5.43 2.00 4.66
N GLY A 138 5.51 0.73 4.26
CA GLY A 138 5.55 -0.43 5.14
C GLY A 138 6.76 -0.43 6.08
N HIS A 139 7.96 -0.12 5.57
CA HIS A 139 9.15 0.04 6.41
C HIS A 139 8.97 1.11 7.48
N ALA A 140 8.48 2.29 7.08
CA ALA A 140 8.19 3.37 8.00
C ALA A 140 7.17 2.95 9.07
N TYR A 141 6.14 2.19 8.67
CA TYR A 141 5.10 1.72 9.58
C TYR A 141 5.63 0.68 10.59
N ILE A 142 6.48 -0.25 10.15
CA ILE A 142 7.17 -1.22 11.01
C ILE A 142 8.01 -0.50 12.07
N GLU A 143 8.81 0.48 11.66
CA GLU A 143 9.66 1.26 12.58
C GLU A 143 8.80 2.01 13.60
N ASP A 144 7.82 2.79 13.15
CA ASP A 144 6.98 3.62 14.00
C ASP A 144 6.21 2.79 15.03
N GLN A 145 5.66 1.64 14.62
CA GLN A 145 4.89 0.77 15.51
C GLN A 145 5.77 -0.21 16.29
N ASN A 146 7.09 -0.20 16.09
CA ASN A 146 8.04 -1.16 16.66
C ASN A 146 7.60 -2.62 16.44
N ILE A 147 7.16 -2.94 15.22
CA ILE A 147 6.70 -4.27 14.86
C ILE A 147 7.90 -5.22 14.84
N ALA A 148 7.80 -6.34 15.54
CA ALA A 148 8.88 -7.32 15.59
C ALA A 148 8.95 -8.12 14.29
N ILE A 149 10.08 -8.02 13.59
CA ILE A 149 10.38 -8.82 12.40
C ILE A 149 11.33 -9.96 12.78
N LEU A 150 10.87 -11.21 12.61
CA LEU A 150 11.63 -12.42 12.94
C LEU A 150 12.29 -13.07 11.71
N GLY A 151 12.03 -12.54 10.51
CA GLY A 151 12.59 -12.98 9.23
C GLY A 151 13.27 -11.83 8.49
N LYS A 152 13.18 -11.83 7.16
CA LYS A 152 13.57 -10.68 6.34
C LYS A 152 12.47 -9.62 6.40
N GLU A 153 12.85 -8.37 6.63
CA GLU A 153 11.92 -7.25 6.62
C GLU A 153 11.34 -7.01 5.22
N GLU A 154 12.18 -7.10 4.19
CA GLU A 154 11.78 -7.04 2.77
C GLU A 154 10.62 -7.96 2.42
N ASP A 155 10.71 -9.24 2.78
CA ASP A 155 9.63 -10.20 2.53
C ASP A 155 8.36 -9.82 3.32
N ALA A 156 8.52 -9.22 4.51
CA ALA A 156 7.40 -8.78 5.32
C ALA A 156 6.68 -7.58 4.68
N VAL A 157 7.41 -6.57 4.20
CA VAL A 157 6.81 -5.39 3.57
C VAL A 157 6.25 -5.68 2.17
N ASP A 158 6.82 -6.62 1.41
CA ASP A 158 6.20 -7.15 0.18
C ASP A 158 4.85 -7.81 0.46
N ASN A 159 4.80 -8.64 1.51
CA ASN A 159 3.58 -9.27 1.96
C ASN A 159 2.55 -8.23 2.42
N LEU A 160 2.97 -7.18 3.13
CA LEU A 160 2.09 -6.08 3.54
C LEU A 160 1.51 -5.35 2.32
N ALA A 161 2.36 -4.94 1.38
CA ALA A 161 1.94 -4.25 0.16
C ALA A 161 0.92 -5.09 -0.62
N THR A 162 1.18 -6.39 -0.77
CA THR A 162 0.26 -7.32 -1.44
C THR A 162 -1.06 -7.47 -0.67
N VAL A 163 -1.03 -7.61 0.66
CA VAL A 163 -2.25 -7.68 1.48
C VAL A 163 -3.09 -6.41 1.35
N LEU A 164 -2.46 -5.23 1.34
CA LEU A 164 -3.15 -3.95 1.18
C LEU A 164 -3.81 -3.85 -0.19
N LEU A 165 -3.10 -4.22 -1.26
CA LEU A 165 -3.64 -4.26 -2.62
C LEU A 165 -4.87 -5.19 -2.69
N LEU A 166 -4.72 -6.43 -2.23
CA LEU A 166 -5.77 -7.45 -2.35
C LEU A 166 -7.05 -7.12 -1.59
N ASN A 167 -6.94 -6.52 -0.40
CA ASN A 167 -8.10 -6.31 0.47
C ASN A 167 -8.75 -4.93 0.33
N TYR A 168 -8.01 -3.92 -0.14
CA TYR A 168 -8.44 -2.52 -0.01
C TYR A 168 -8.31 -1.68 -1.29
N VAL A 169 -7.75 -2.22 -2.36
CA VAL A 169 -7.62 -1.51 -3.64
C VAL A 169 -8.50 -2.16 -4.70
N GLU A 170 -9.32 -1.37 -5.37
CA GLU A 170 -10.11 -1.85 -6.51
C GLU A 170 -9.16 -2.36 -7.61
N HIS A 171 -9.38 -3.56 -8.12
CA HIS A 171 -8.46 -4.25 -9.02
C HIS A 171 -7.05 -4.46 -8.43
N GLY A 172 -6.87 -4.45 -7.12
CA GLY A 172 -5.54 -4.54 -6.49
C GLY A 172 -4.79 -5.85 -6.77
N ALA A 173 -5.49 -6.95 -7.02
CA ALA A 173 -4.86 -8.19 -7.48
C ALA A 173 -4.18 -8.04 -8.85
N ASP A 174 -4.76 -7.25 -9.76
CA ASP A 174 -4.14 -6.95 -11.05
C ASP A 174 -2.85 -6.14 -10.87
N ALA A 175 -2.84 -5.20 -9.92
CA ALA A 175 -1.66 -4.42 -9.58
C ALA A 175 -0.57 -5.25 -8.90
N ALA A 176 -0.96 -6.18 -8.00
CA ALA A 176 -0.03 -7.10 -7.37
C ALA A 176 0.62 -8.05 -8.38
N ILE A 177 -0.15 -8.53 -9.38
CA ILE A 177 0.40 -9.32 -10.49
C ILE A 177 1.36 -8.49 -11.32
N SER A 178 1.01 -7.24 -11.68
CA SER A 178 1.93 -6.37 -12.44
C SER A 178 3.22 -6.07 -11.66
N ALA A 179 3.14 -5.84 -10.35
CA ALA A 179 4.33 -5.71 -9.50
C ALA A 179 5.17 -7.00 -9.46
N ALA A 180 4.52 -8.17 -9.42
CA ALA A 180 5.22 -9.45 -9.53
C ALA A 180 5.92 -9.58 -10.90
N ASP A 181 5.22 -9.30 -11.99
CA ASP A 181 5.77 -9.36 -13.35
C ASP A 181 7.01 -8.47 -13.51
N MET A 182 7.04 -7.31 -12.83
CA MET A 182 8.24 -6.46 -12.77
C MET A 182 9.45 -7.22 -12.21
N PHE A 183 9.31 -7.97 -11.11
CA PHE A 183 10.41 -8.79 -10.57
C PHE A 183 10.85 -9.85 -11.59
N ALA A 184 9.92 -10.47 -12.31
CA ALA A 184 10.27 -11.42 -13.36
C ALA A 184 11.08 -10.73 -14.48
N PHE A 185 10.67 -9.54 -14.92
CA PHE A 185 11.36 -8.77 -15.95
C PHE A 185 12.75 -8.28 -15.53
N GLU A 186 12.91 -7.86 -14.27
CA GLU A 186 14.22 -7.51 -13.71
C GLU A 186 15.14 -8.73 -13.68
N SER A 187 14.60 -9.90 -13.33
CA SER A 187 15.36 -11.16 -13.32
C SER A 187 15.86 -11.56 -14.71
N GLU A 188 15.13 -11.28 -15.78
CA GLU A 188 15.54 -11.63 -17.16
C GLU A 188 16.75 -10.82 -17.64
N ASP A 189 16.93 -9.61 -17.12
CA ASP A 189 18.06 -8.75 -17.45
C ASP A 189 19.34 -9.08 -16.67
N ARG A 190 19.26 -10.04 -15.72
CA ARG A 190 20.41 -10.51 -14.95
C ARG A 190 21.22 -11.55 -15.72
N PRO A 191 22.56 -11.58 -15.54
CA PRO A 191 23.41 -12.59 -16.16
C PRO A 191 23.06 -14.01 -15.66
N GLU A 192 23.35 -15.03 -16.48
CA GLU A 192 23.10 -16.46 -16.19
C GLU A 192 23.72 -16.93 -14.85
N TYR A 193 24.74 -16.21 -14.36
CA TYR A 193 25.32 -16.41 -13.05
C TYR A 193 25.12 -15.16 -12.20
N TYR A 194 24.42 -15.31 -11.07
CA TYR A 194 24.30 -14.25 -10.07
C TYR A 194 25.68 -13.83 -9.53
N ASP A 195 25.90 -12.52 -9.44
CA ASP A 195 27.05 -12.00 -8.71
C ASP A 195 26.87 -12.25 -7.20
N LEU A 196 27.97 -12.27 -6.45
CA LEU A 196 27.95 -12.46 -5.00
C LEU A 196 27.09 -11.42 -4.27
N GLY A 197 26.94 -10.22 -4.83
CA GLY A 197 26.06 -9.17 -4.32
C GLY A 197 24.63 -9.66 -4.12
N GLU A 198 24.12 -10.47 -5.03
CA GLU A 198 22.74 -10.97 -5.01
C GLU A 198 22.48 -11.92 -3.85
N TYR A 199 23.49 -12.70 -3.47
CA TYR A 199 23.36 -13.65 -2.37
C TYR A 199 23.47 -12.99 -0.99
N ILE A 200 24.00 -11.76 -0.93
CA ILE A 200 24.15 -10.99 0.30
C ILE A 200 23.17 -9.81 0.36
N ASP A 201 22.31 -9.66 -0.65
CA ASP A 201 21.25 -8.66 -0.68
C ASP A 201 20.23 -8.94 0.43
N GLU A 202 19.61 -7.88 0.92
CA GLU A 202 18.55 -7.97 1.93
C GLU A 202 17.25 -8.51 1.32
N HIS A 203 16.99 -8.17 0.06
CA HIS A 203 15.86 -8.69 -0.70
C HIS A 203 16.04 -10.18 -0.97
N SER A 204 14.91 -10.88 -1.09
CA SER A 204 14.90 -12.20 -1.71
C SER A 204 15.12 -12.08 -3.21
N PHE A 205 15.57 -13.16 -3.87
CA PHE A 205 15.77 -13.11 -5.32
C PHE A 205 14.49 -12.71 -6.04
N ASP A 206 14.59 -11.97 -7.14
CA ASP A 206 13.44 -11.43 -7.85
C ASP A 206 12.39 -12.51 -8.18
N LEU A 207 12.81 -13.67 -8.69
CA LEU A 207 11.89 -14.79 -8.93
C LEU A 207 11.26 -15.38 -7.66
N GLN A 208 11.93 -15.29 -6.50
CA GLN A 208 11.31 -15.65 -5.22
C GLN A 208 10.22 -14.65 -4.84
N ARG A 209 10.47 -13.35 -5.02
CA ARG A 209 9.48 -12.28 -4.77
C ARG A 209 8.29 -12.40 -5.73
N TYR A 210 8.54 -12.68 -7.00
CA TYR A 210 7.53 -12.99 -8.02
C TYR A 210 6.59 -14.11 -7.56
N PHE A 211 7.15 -15.30 -7.29
CA PHE A 211 6.33 -16.45 -6.88
C PHE A 211 5.66 -16.25 -5.52
N SER A 212 6.30 -15.54 -4.58
CA SER A 212 5.68 -15.23 -3.29
C SER A 212 4.44 -14.35 -3.47
N THR A 213 4.54 -13.31 -4.30
CA THR A 213 3.42 -12.41 -4.61
C THR A 213 2.29 -13.15 -5.33
N LEU A 214 2.60 -13.93 -6.38
CA LEU A 214 1.58 -14.74 -7.07
C LEU A 214 0.90 -15.75 -6.15
N CYS A 215 1.64 -16.31 -5.18
CA CYS A 215 1.10 -17.22 -4.19
C CYS A 215 0.07 -16.54 -3.27
N LEU A 216 0.33 -15.30 -2.83
CA LEU A 216 -0.66 -14.52 -2.08
C LEU A 216 -1.89 -14.16 -2.93
N VAL A 217 -1.70 -13.74 -4.18
CA VAL A 217 -2.81 -13.44 -5.09
C VAL A 217 -3.67 -14.69 -5.31
N TYR A 218 -3.05 -15.84 -5.64
CA TYR A 218 -3.76 -17.10 -5.80
C TYR A 218 -4.50 -17.51 -4.53
N GLY A 219 -3.83 -17.42 -3.37
CA GLY A 219 -4.40 -17.80 -2.08
C GLY A 219 -5.62 -16.97 -1.67
N SER A 220 -5.66 -15.70 -2.09
CA SER A 220 -6.78 -14.80 -1.78
C SER A 220 -8.09 -15.14 -2.48
N ASP A 221 -8.02 -15.61 -3.74
CA ASP A 221 -9.18 -16.08 -4.51
C ASP A 221 -8.75 -17.15 -5.54
N PRO A 222 -8.67 -18.42 -5.11
CA PRO A 222 -8.26 -19.52 -6.00
C PRO A 222 -9.19 -19.75 -7.19
N ASP A 223 -10.46 -19.36 -7.08
CA ASP A 223 -11.46 -19.55 -8.13
C ASP A 223 -11.28 -18.50 -9.23
N ALA A 224 -11.02 -17.24 -8.86
CA ALA A 224 -10.70 -16.17 -9.80
C ALA A 224 -9.35 -16.39 -10.50
N TYR A 225 -8.33 -16.87 -9.77
CA TYR A 225 -6.95 -17.00 -10.23
C TYR A 225 -6.50 -18.43 -10.51
N LYS A 226 -7.43 -19.34 -10.85
CA LYS A 226 -7.19 -20.78 -11.02
C LYS A 226 -5.98 -21.20 -11.87
N ASN A 227 -5.60 -20.38 -12.85
CA ASN A 227 -4.52 -20.63 -13.81
C ASN A 227 -3.23 -19.82 -13.49
N LEU A 228 -3.22 -19.00 -12.45
CA LEU A 228 -2.13 -18.05 -12.16
C LEU A 228 -0.79 -18.75 -11.93
N LEU A 229 -0.82 -19.96 -11.38
CA LEU A 229 0.38 -20.74 -11.04
C LEU A 229 0.68 -21.85 -12.07
N ASP A 230 0.08 -21.83 -13.27
CA ASP A 230 0.20 -22.94 -14.24
C ASP A 230 1.62 -23.11 -14.82
N GLU A 231 2.50 -22.14 -14.61
CA GLU A 231 3.94 -22.25 -14.90
C GLU A 231 4.72 -23.12 -13.90
N VAL A 232 4.17 -23.33 -12.70
CA VAL A 232 4.77 -24.23 -11.70
C VAL A 232 4.62 -25.67 -12.19
N GLU A 233 5.71 -26.44 -12.14
CA GLU A 233 5.71 -27.82 -12.61
C GLU A 233 4.58 -28.66 -11.98
N ASN A 234 3.94 -29.50 -12.79
CA ASN A 234 2.76 -30.28 -12.41
C ASN A 234 2.95 -31.13 -11.14
N ASP A 235 4.17 -31.61 -10.90
CA ASP A 235 4.50 -32.45 -9.74
C ASP A 235 4.41 -31.69 -8.41
N TYR A 236 4.56 -30.36 -8.42
CA TYR A 236 4.47 -29.50 -7.22
C TYR A 236 3.20 -28.63 -7.20
N LEU A 237 2.53 -28.47 -8.35
CA LEU A 237 1.45 -27.51 -8.54
C LEU A 237 0.31 -27.66 -7.53
N LYS A 238 -0.13 -28.91 -7.26
CA LYS A 238 -1.23 -29.17 -6.32
C LYS A 238 -0.88 -28.71 -4.90
N ASP A 239 0.26 -29.18 -4.40
CA ASP A 239 0.73 -28.87 -3.05
C ASP A 239 1.06 -27.37 -2.93
N ARG A 240 1.52 -26.74 -4.02
CA ARG A 240 1.76 -25.29 -4.07
C ARG A 240 0.46 -24.50 -3.96
N LYS A 241 -0.58 -24.88 -4.71
CA LYS A 241 -1.90 -24.24 -4.64
C LYS A 241 -2.51 -24.36 -3.24
N GLU A 242 -2.42 -25.54 -2.61
CA GLU A 242 -2.87 -25.74 -1.22
C GLU A 242 -2.07 -24.87 -0.23
N PHE A 243 -0.74 -24.87 -0.34
CA PHE A 243 0.13 -24.00 0.47
C PHE A 243 -0.22 -22.52 0.33
N CYS A 244 -0.49 -22.04 -0.88
CA CYS A 244 -0.76 -20.62 -1.12
C CYS A 244 -2.03 -20.13 -0.44
N VAL A 245 -3.08 -20.96 -0.36
CA VAL A 245 -4.30 -20.64 0.38
C VAL A 245 -4.01 -20.51 1.88
N GLU A 246 -3.36 -21.52 2.48
CA GLU A 246 -3.00 -21.47 3.90
C GLU A 246 -2.04 -20.31 4.22
N HIS A 247 -1.10 -20.04 3.30
CA HIS A 247 -0.13 -18.96 3.44
C HIS A 247 -0.79 -17.58 3.41
N PHE A 248 -1.69 -17.35 2.45
CA PHE A 248 -2.45 -16.10 2.39
C PHE A 248 -3.25 -15.88 3.67
N ASP A 249 -3.99 -16.88 4.15
CA ASP A 249 -4.79 -16.78 5.38
C ASP A 249 -3.93 -16.31 6.57
N VAL A 250 -2.77 -16.96 6.77
CA VAL A 250 -1.85 -16.62 7.87
C VAL A 250 -1.27 -15.21 7.73
N ILE A 251 -0.77 -14.85 6.54
CA ILE A 251 -0.16 -13.55 6.29
C ILE A 251 -1.19 -12.43 6.44
N ASN A 252 -2.37 -12.64 5.87
CA ASN A 252 -3.49 -11.71 5.94
C ASN A 252 -3.91 -11.51 7.41
N GLU A 253 -4.16 -12.58 8.16
CA GLU A 253 -4.52 -12.48 9.58
C GLU A 253 -3.46 -11.77 10.42
N ASN A 254 -2.17 -12.05 10.18
CA ASN A 254 -1.06 -11.43 10.93
C ASN A 254 -0.98 -9.92 10.70
N TRP A 255 -1.05 -9.46 9.44
CA TRP A 255 -1.00 -8.02 9.15
C TRP A 255 -2.22 -7.28 9.70
N HIS A 256 -3.40 -7.91 9.65
CA HIS A 256 -4.63 -7.34 10.23
C HIS A 256 -4.61 -7.23 11.77
N GLN A 257 -3.63 -7.82 12.47
CA GLN A 257 -3.42 -7.55 13.90
C GLN A 257 -2.80 -6.17 14.16
N TYR A 258 -2.06 -5.64 13.18
CA TYR A 258 -1.38 -4.35 13.28
C TYR A 258 -2.21 -3.23 12.63
N LEU A 259 -2.84 -3.52 11.49
CA LEU A 259 -3.70 -2.57 10.80
C LEU A 259 -4.92 -2.20 11.66
N LYS A 260 -5.20 -0.91 11.77
CA LYS A 260 -6.40 -0.43 12.44
C LYS A 260 -7.60 -0.80 11.59
N LYS A 261 -8.59 -1.47 12.19
CA LYS A 261 -9.96 -1.30 11.69
C LYS A 261 -10.36 0.13 12.03
N SER A 262 -10.78 0.88 11.02
CA SER A 262 -11.71 1.98 11.26
C SER A 262 -12.85 1.40 12.11
N ASP A 263 -12.86 1.70 13.41
CA ASP A 263 -14.06 1.50 14.21
C ASP A 263 -15.18 2.23 13.46
N ASP A 264 -16.23 1.50 13.07
CA ASP A 264 -17.39 2.03 12.38
C ASP A 264 -17.83 3.36 13.03
N ALA A 265 -17.85 4.43 12.24
CA ALA A 265 -18.40 5.72 12.60
C ALA A 265 -19.90 5.63 12.97
#